data_AF-A0A8T9C4U1-F1
#
_entry.id   AF-A0A8T9C4U1-F1
#
_cell.length_a   1.000
_cell.length_b   1.000
_cell.length_c   1.000
_cell.angle_alpha   90.00
_cell.angle_beta   90.00
_cell.angle_gamma   90.00
#
_symmetry.space_group_name_H-M   'P 1'
#
loop_
_entity.id
_entity.type
_entity.pdbx_description
1 polymer ?
#
loop_
_entity_poly.entity_id
_entity_poly.type
_entity_poly.pdbx_seq_one_letter_code
_entity_poly.pdbx_strand_id
1 'polypeptide(L)'
;MTAALNILGYNHVYHGTDVYTNVRDCDMWEPALRAKYFRTSKPFGRAKFDQLLGHCAAVTDGPANCFGPELVDAYPEATAMLVEREFEAWSKSFRAILEGVY
;
A
#
# COMPACT_ATOMS: atom_id res chain seq x y z
N MET A 1 -6.87 -11.03 -1.43
CA MET A 1 -5.63 -10.96 -2.23
C MET A 1 -4.42 -11.40 -1.41
N THR A 2 -4.15 -10.79 -0.26
CA THR A 2 -3.03 -11.15 0.65
C THR A 2 -2.93 -12.66 0.92
N ALA A 3 -4.05 -13.30 1.31
CA ALA A 3 -4.07 -14.74 1.56
C ALA A 3 -3.69 -15.59 0.32
N ALA A 4 -4.11 -15.18 -0.87
CA ALA A 4 -3.76 -15.89 -2.11
C ALA A 4 -2.27 -15.74 -2.45
N LEU A 5 -1.71 -14.54 -2.30
CA LEU A 5 -0.28 -14.31 -2.52
C LEU A 5 0.59 -15.10 -1.51
N ASN A 6 0.16 -15.18 -0.25
CA ASN A 6 0.83 -16.03 0.74
C ASN A 6 0.81 -17.52 0.33
N ILE A 7 -0.31 -18.02 -0.21
CA ILE A 7 -0.41 -19.40 -0.74
C ILE A 7 0.57 -19.61 -1.91
N LEU A 8 0.77 -18.59 -2.75
CA LEU A 8 1.72 -18.63 -3.87
C LEU A 8 3.20 -18.49 -3.44
N GLY A 9 3.48 -18.35 -2.13
CA GLY A 9 4.84 -18.30 -1.60
C GLY A 9 5.45 -16.90 -1.54
N TYR A 10 4.65 -15.83 -1.71
CA TYR A 10 5.11 -14.47 -1.45
C TYR A 10 5.26 -14.26 0.06
N ASN A 11 6.50 -14.28 0.53
CA ASN A 11 6.80 -14.10 1.95
C ASN A 11 6.55 -12.65 2.37
N HIS A 12 5.66 -12.47 3.35
CA HIS A 12 5.27 -11.18 3.93
C HIS A 12 4.68 -10.20 2.89
N VAL A 13 3.35 -10.26 2.75
CA VAL A 13 2.58 -9.38 1.87
C VAL A 13 2.05 -8.21 2.70
N TYR A 14 2.62 -7.02 2.48
CA TYR A 14 2.18 -5.81 3.19
C TYR A 14 0.71 -5.50 2.85
N HIS A 15 -0.07 -5.15 3.85
CA HIS A 15 -1.49 -4.79 3.80
C HIS A 15 -1.76 -3.63 4.76
N GLY A 16 -2.87 -2.90 4.58
CA GLY A 16 -3.16 -1.73 5.41
C GLY A 16 -3.35 -2.03 6.90
N THR A 17 -3.63 -3.28 7.23
CA THR A 17 -3.71 -3.76 8.61
C THR A 17 -2.35 -3.91 9.29
N ASP A 18 -1.25 -4.01 8.53
CA ASP A 18 0.09 -4.16 9.11
C ASP A 18 0.53 -2.92 9.90
N VAL A 19 -0.01 -1.75 9.55
CA VAL A 19 0.16 -0.51 10.34
C VAL A 19 -0.28 -0.68 11.80
N TYR A 20 -1.28 -1.52 12.09
CA TYR A 20 -1.70 -1.79 13.46
C TYR A 20 -0.73 -2.71 14.21
N THR A 21 0.04 -3.52 13.47
CA THR A 21 1.08 -4.40 14.05
C THR A 21 2.41 -3.69 14.23
N ASN A 22 2.67 -2.66 13.41
CA ASN A 22 3.85 -1.82 13.49
C ASN A 22 3.50 -0.34 13.23
N VAL A 23 3.06 0.34 14.29
CA VAL A 23 2.62 1.75 14.22
C VAL A 23 3.70 2.71 13.72
N ARG A 24 4.98 2.34 13.77
CA ARG A 24 6.09 3.16 13.25
C ARG A 24 6.05 3.29 11.73
N ASP A 25 5.32 2.42 11.04
CA ASP A 25 5.09 2.56 9.60
C ASP A 25 4.33 3.85 9.29
N CYS A 26 3.49 4.36 10.22
CA CYS A 26 2.85 5.68 10.08
C CYS A 26 3.88 6.82 9.93
N ASP A 27 4.99 6.76 10.68
CA ASP A 27 6.03 7.79 10.65
C ASP A 27 6.77 7.82 9.30
N MET A 28 6.69 6.73 8.53
CA MET A 28 7.28 6.58 7.21
C MET A 28 6.26 6.88 6.09
N TRP A 29 5.01 6.44 6.24
CA TRP A 29 3.95 6.66 5.27
C TRP A 29 3.46 8.12 5.24
N GLU A 30 3.39 8.79 6.38
CA GLU A 30 2.99 10.21 6.47
C GLU A 30 3.86 11.13 5.59
N PRO A 31 5.20 11.11 5.68
CA PRO A 31 6.04 11.96 4.83
C PRO A 31 5.99 11.53 3.36
N ALA A 32 5.75 10.24 3.06
CA ALA A 32 5.56 9.77 1.69
C ALA A 32 4.30 10.36 1.05
N LEU A 33 3.18 10.29 1.77
CA LEU A 33 1.89 10.86 1.34
C LEU A 33 1.98 12.38 1.21
N ARG A 34 2.66 13.04 2.17
CA ARG A 34 2.93 14.48 2.12
C ARG A 34 3.79 14.90 0.94
N ALA A 35 4.81 14.13 0.60
CA ALA A 35 5.66 14.40 -0.55
C ALA A 35 4.84 14.30 -1.86
N LYS A 36 3.98 13.27 -1.98
CA LYS A 36 3.17 13.02 -3.16
C LYS A 36 2.06 14.05 -3.36
N TYR A 37 1.18 14.21 -2.38
CA TYR A 37 -0.06 14.99 -2.56
C TYR A 37 0.12 16.47 -2.25
N PHE A 38 1.04 16.83 -1.35
CA PHE A 38 1.25 18.21 -0.92
C PHE A 38 2.61 18.78 -1.38
N ARG A 39 3.41 18.02 -2.14
CA ARG A 39 4.70 18.45 -2.71
C ARG A 39 5.66 19.05 -1.68
N THR A 40 5.57 18.58 -0.44
CA THR A 40 6.40 19.08 0.69
C THR A 40 7.86 18.69 0.57
N SER A 41 8.17 17.62 -0.17
CA SER A 41 9.52 17.16 -0.45
C SER A 41 9.57 16.37 -1.77
N LYS A 42 10.75 15.85 -2.13
CA LYS A 42 10.90 15.01 -3.32
C LYS A 42 10.07 13.73 -3.18
N PRO A 43 9.44 13.25 -4.27
CA PRO A 43 8.74 11.96 -4.29
C PRO A 43 9.58 10.83 -3.72
N PHE A 44 8.92 9.87 -3.09
CA PHE A 44 9.58 8.65 -2.65
C PHE A 44 10.05 7.84 -3.87
N GLY A 45 11.24 7.26 -3.75
CA GLY A 45 11.81 6.33 -4.73
C GLY A 45 12.29 5.07 -4.02
N ARG A 46 12.84 4.12 -4.79
CA ARG A 46 13.19 2.77 -4.32
C ARG A 46 13.86 2.75 -2.94
N ALA A 47 14.93 3.50 -2.72
CA ALA A 47 15.66 3.46 -1.43
C ALA A 47 14.79 3.83 -0.20
N LYS A 48 13.80 4.72 -0.36
CA LYS A 48 12.87 5.05 0.73
C LYS A 48 11.77 4.00 0.88
N PHE A 49 11.30 3.44 -0.25
CA PHE A 49 10.37 2.33 -0.21
C PHE A 49 11.01 1.08 0.38
N ASP A 50 12.28 0.78 0.10
CA ASP A 50 13.02 -0.36 0.66
C ASP A 50 13.12 -0.28 2.19
N GLN A 51 13.23 0.91 2.77
CA GLN A 51 13.22 1.08 4.23
C GLN A 51 11.88 0.64 4.86
N LEU A 52 10.79 0.73 4.10
CA LEU A 52 9.43 0.42 4.56
C LEU A 52 8.98 -0.98 4.14
N LEU A 53 9.34 -1.39 2.92
CA LEU A 53 8.80 -2.54 2.20
C LEU A 53 9.87 -3.52 1.75
N GLY A 54 11.16 -3.24 1.98
CA GLY A 54 12.26 -4.08 1.46
C GLY A 54 12.30 -5.49 2.04
N HIS A 55 11.53 -5.75 3.10
CA HIS A 55 11.33 -7.07 3.69
C HIS A 55 10.03 -7.77 3.21
N CYS A 56 9.23 -7.10 2.39
CA CYS A 56 7.96 -7.59 1.86
C CYS A 56 8.15 -8.13 0.43
N ALA A 57 7.60 -9.31 0.12
CA ALA A 57 7.62 -9.85 -1.25
C ALA A 57 6.53 -9.25 -2.16
N ALA A 58 5.47 -8.69 -1.57
CA ALA A 58 4.40 -8.00 -2.30
C ALA A 58 3.70 -6.98 -1.40
N VAL A 59 2.91 -6.10 -2.02
CA VAL A 59 2.09 -5.10 -1.31
C VAL A 59 0.66 -5.11 -1.81
N THR A 60 -0.26 -4.79 -0.91
CA THR A 60 -1.70 -4.69 -1.14
C THR A 60 -2.29 -3.58 -0.26
N ASP A 61 -3.47 -3.07 -0.63
CA ASP A 61 -4.22 -2.09 0.16
C ASP A 61 -3.46 -0.75 0.41
N GLY A 62 -4.09 0.16 1.15
CA GLY A 62 -3.48 1.43 1.56
C GLY A 62 -2.49 1.25 2.72
N PRO A 63 -1.42 2.05 2.80
CA PRO A 63 -1.15 3.24 1.97
C PRO A 63 -0.47 2.95 0.63
N ALA A 64 0.05 1.73 0.42
CA ALA A 64 0.86 1.39 -0.76
C ALA A 64 0.10 1.58 -2.08
N ASN A 65 -1.21 1.28 -2.13
CA ASN A 65 -2.05 1.48 -3.31
C ASN A 65 -2.08 2.94 -3.82
N CYS A 66 -1.81 3.92 -2.95
CA CYS A 66 -1.72 5.32 -3.33
C CYS A 66 -0.50 5.61 -4.22
N PHE A 67 0.49 4.70 -4.29
CA PHE A 67 1.78 4.90 -4.95
C PHE A 67 1.99 3.99 -6.18
N GLY A 68 0.92 3.52 -6.83
CA GLY A 68 1.01 2.58 -7.95
C GLY A 68 2.08 2.95 -9.00
N PRO A 69 2.05 4.15 -9.62
CA PRO A 69 3.07 4.57 -10.57
C PRO A 69 4.48 4.61 -9.97
N GLU A 70 4.65 5.17 -8.78
CA GLU A 70 5.96 5.29 -8.12
C GLU A 70 6.54 3.94 -7.72
N LEU A 71 5.70 2.96 -7.36
CA LEU A 71 6.11 1.60 -7.07
C LEU A 71 6.48 0.84 -8.34
N VAL A 72 5.78 1.05 -9.46
CA VAL A 72 6.17 0.48 -10.76
C VAL A 72 7.49 1.06 -11.24
N ASP A 73 7.68 2.37 -11.11
CA ASP A 73 8.94 3.04 -11.45
C ASP A 73 10.09 2.61 -10.52
N ALA A 74 9.80 2.45 -9.23
CA ALA A 74 10.78 2.00 -8.26
C ALA A 74 11.15 0.53 -8.50
N TYR A 75 10.19 -0.34 -8.79
CA TYR A 75 10.32 -1.80 -8.94
C TYR A 75 9.85 -2.28 -10.32
N PRO A 76 10.57 -1.95 -11.41
CA PRO A 76 10.18 -2.35 -12.76
C PRO A 76 10.19 -3.87 -12.99
N GLU A 77 10.86 -4.63 -12.13
CA GLU A 77 10.84 -6.09 -12.11
C GLU A 77 9.57 -6.69 -11.50
N ALA A 78 8.79 -5.90 -10.75
CA ALA A 78 7.58 -6.36 -10.09
C ALA A 78 6.39 -6.39 -11.05
N THR A 79 5.48 -7.34 -10.84
CA THR A 79 4.21 -7.40 -11.59
C THR A 79 3.15 -6.59 -10.86
N ALA A 80 2.49 -5.66 -11.56
CA ALA A 80 1.35 -4.91 -11.03
C ALA A 80 0.03 -5.65 -11.32
N MET A 81 -0.82 -5.78 -10.29
CA MET A 81 -2.16 -6.38 -10.41
C MET A 81 -3.23 -5.40 -9.95
N LEU A 82 -4.27 -5.22 -10.76
CA LEU A 82 -5.45 -4.44 -10.41
C LEU A 82 -6.60 -5.38 -10.05
N VAL A 83 -7.19 -5.20 -8.87
CA VAL A 83 -8.37 -5.94 -8.43
C VAL A 83 -9.57 -5.01 -8.53
N GLU A 84 -10.55 -5.40 -9.35
CA GLU A 84 -11.72 -4.58 -9.65
C GLU A 84 -13.00 -5.20 -9.08
N ARG A 85 -13.97 -4.34 -8.77
CA ARG A 85 -15.32 -4.68 -8.34
C ARG A 85 -16.28 -3.66 -8.92
N GLU A 86 -17.55 -4.05 -9.09
CA GLU A 86 -18.63 -3.14 -9.43
C GLU A 86 -18.68 -1.97 -8.41
N PHE A 87 -18.87 -0.75 -8.92
CA PHE A 87 -18.68 0.49 -8.17
C PHE A 87 -19.64 0.62 -6.98
N GLU A 88 -20.93 0.36 -7.16
CA GLU A 88 -21.92 0.51 -6.09
C GLU A 88 -21.72 -0.51 -4.97
N ALA A 89 -21.44 -1.77 -5.34
CA ALA A 89 -21.02 -2.80 -4.39
C ALA A 89 -19.75 -2.40 -3.64
N TRP A 90 -18.80 -1.76 -4.34
CA TRP A 90 -17.59 -1.23 -3.70
C TRP A 90 -17.85 -0.09 -2.73
N SER A 91 -18.60 0.91 -3.19
CA SER A 91 -18.92 2.13 -2.44
C SER A 91 -19.68 1.80 -1.16
N LYS A 92 -20.70 0.93 -1.24
CA LYS A 92 -21.44 0.46 -0.06
C LYS A 92 -20.54 -0.22 0.96
N SER A 93 -19.66 -1.13 0.50
CA SER A 93 -18.73 -1.85 1.36
C SER A 93 -17.67 -0.93 1.97
N PHE A 94 -17.18 0.06 1.23
CA PHE A 94 -16.17 1.00 1.71
C PHE A 94 -16.75 1.99 2.73
N ARG A 95 -17.98 2.48 2.53
CA ARG A 95 -18.67 3.34 3.51
C ARG A 95 -18.82 2.67 4.87
N ALA A 96 -19.17 1.38 4.90
CA ALA A 96 -19.26 0.63 6.16
C ALA A 96 -17.94 0.57 6.92
N ILE A 97 -16.79 0.56 6.22
CA ILE A 97 -15.47 0.65 6.86
C ILE A 97 -15.28 2.05 7.47
N LEU A 98 -15.60 3.11 6.72
CA LEU A 98 -15.47 4.49 7.22
C LEU A 98 -16.32 4.74 8.45
N GLU A 99 -17.58 4.28 8.45
CA GLU A 99 -18.50 4.40 9.58
C GLU A 99 -18.03 3.65 10.83
N GLY A 100 -17.22 2.60 10.68
CA GLY A 100 -16.64 1.87 11.82
C GLY A 100 -15.39 2.51 12.42
N VAL A 101 -14.83 3.52 11.76
CA VAL A 101 -13.58 4.22 12.16
C VAL A 101 -13.87 5.56 12.85
N TYR A 102 -15.10 6.08 12.75
CA TYR A 102 -15.56 7.34 13.35
C TYR A 102 -16.71 7.15 14.33
#